data_AF-A0ABD7S4N7-F1
#
_entry.id   AF-A0ABD7S4N7-F1
#
_cell.length_a   1.000
_cell.length_b   1.000
_cell.length_c   1.000
_cell.angle_alpha   90.00
_cell.angle_beta   90.00
_cell.angle_gamma   90.00
#
_symmetry.space_group_name_H-M   'P 1'
#
loop_
_entity.id
_entity.type
_entity.pdbx_description
1 polymer ?
#
loop_
_entity_poly.entity_id
_entity_poly.type
_entity_poly.pdbx_seq_one_letter_code
_entity_poly.pdbx_strand_id
1 'polypeptide(L)'
;MPASPLKDPALAPLINSSPTLQAGLSQFKRDGIGVDWGSAGGGTYLDPGKKVVIDQNAAGKGERIARSLSHEIGHHGFAEPKDYSSKQAYVNNMLRGEAAATLSNALVRREILNHQGPDIGISGSGTRPQQYEAIADQQISGHITRDAALNQIAQVFKTEQPSVAPSKTYEQYYGDYYDKHIVPWKLKQGRPEPGTVGDITTSDVKQGGLGPESHPASPKTALLPSQPGHTDHALYQQIKGGVTQLDAQHGKEWDGASQRMTASLLALAKEEGLS
;
A
#
# COMPACT_ATOMS: atom_id res chain seq x y z
N MET A 1 -33.82 -10.26 0.15
CA MET A 1 -32.41 -9.85 0.02
C MET A 1 -31.58 -11.09 -0.30
N PRO A 2 -30.60 -11.04 -1.22
CA PRO A 2 -29.73 -12.18 -1.50
C PRO A 2 -28.97 -12.64 -0.25
N ALA A 3 -28.67 -13.94 -0.16
CA ALA A 3 -27.99 -14.53 1.00
C ALA A 3 -26.58 -13.96 1.25
N SER A 4 -25.93 -13.45 0.21
CA SER A 4 -24.66 -12.70 0.27
C SER A 4 -24.56 -11.74 -0.92
N PRO A 5 -23.68 -10.72 -0.88
CA PRO A 5 -23.45 -9.82 -2.02
C PRO A 5 -23.11 -10.57 -3.31
N LEU A 6 -22.32 -11.65 -3.23
CA LEU A 6 -21.94 -12.46 -4.38
C LEU A 6 -23.08 -13.28 -4.99
N LYS A 7 -24.22 -13.40 -4.29
CA LYS A 7 -25.43 -14.04 -4.79
C LYS A 7 -26.46 -13.02 -5.29
N ASP A 8 -26.12 -11.75 -5.34
CA ASP A 8 -27.00 -10.72 -5.89
C ASP A 8 -27.14 -10.89 -7.42
N PRO A 9 -28.36 -11.11 -7.97
CA PRO A 9 -28.54 -11.32 -9.40
C PRO A 9 -28.14 -10.09 -10.23
N ALA A 10 -28.18 -8.88 -9.67
CA ALA A 10 -27.75 -7.67 -10.36
C ALA A 10 -26.22 -7.61 -10.53
N LEU A 11 -25.46 -8.30 -9.67
CA LEU A 11 -23.99 -8.35 -9.74
C LEU A 11 -23.49 -9.38 -10.76
N ALA A 12 -24.20 -10.49 -10.95
CA ALA A 12 -23.79 -11.60 -11.80
C ALA A 12 -23.33 -11.20 -13.23
N PRO A 13 -24.07 -10.37 -14.00
CA PRO A 13 -23.60 -9.96 -15.33
C PRO A 13 -22.31 -9.13 -15.27
N LEU A 14 -22.10 -8.33 -14.22
CA LEU A 14 -20.91 -7.50 -14.08
C LEU A 14 -19.66 -8.33 -13.77
N ILE A 15 -19.81 -9.39 -12.96
CA ILE A 15 -18.74 -10.39 -12.74
C ILE A 15 -18.38 -11.03 -14.08
N ASN A 16 -19.35 -11.44 -14.89
CA ASN A 16 -19.09 -12.08 -16.17
C ASN A 16 -18.40 -11.15 -17.19
N SER A 17 -18.56 -9.84 -17.03
CA SER A 17 -17.97 -8.83 -17.92
C SER A 17 -16.57 -8.35 -17.53
N SER A 18 -15.99 -8.81 -16.40
CA SER A 18 -14.69 -8.33 -15.93
C SER A 18 -13.78 -9.47 -15.48
N PRO A 19 -12.73 -9.81 -16.27
CA PRO A 19 -11.68 -10.73 -15.86
C PRO A 19 -10.98 -10.32 -14.56
N THR A 20 -10.75 -9.01 -14.34
CA THR A 20 -10.12 -8.51 -13.11
C THR A 20 -11.01 -8.77 -11.88
N LEU A 21 -12.32 -8.52 -11.99
CA LEU A 21 -13.27 -8.79 -10.91
C LEU A 21 -13.34 -10.31 -10.62
N GLN A 22 -13.37 -11.15 -11.65
CA GLN A 22 -13.35 -12.62 -11.48
C GLN A 22 -12.07 -13.10 -10.79
N ALA A 23 -10.91 -12.60 -11.20
CA ALA A 23 -9.63 -12.96 -10.63
C ALA A 23 -9.53 -12.54 -9.15
N GLY A 24 -9.96 -11.31 -8.82
CA GLY A 24 -9.98 -10.81 -7.45
C GLY A 24 -10.92 -11.61 -6.54
N LEU A 25 -12.13 -11.93 -7.00
CA LEU A 25 -13.05 -12.80 -6.24
C LEU A 25 -12.51 -14.23 -6.08
N SER A 26 -11.81 -14.74 -7.09
CA SER A 26 -11.12 -16.03 -6.98
C SER A 26 -9.98 -15.99 -5.96
N GLN A 27 -9.26 -14.86 -5.87
CA GLN A 27 -8.21 -14.66 -4.87
C GLN A 27 -8.80 -14.58 -3.46
N PHE A 28 -9.87 -13.81 -3.25
CA PHE A 28 -10.59 -13.80 -1.96
C PHE A 28 -10.97 -15.21 -1.51
N LYS A 29 -11.52 -16.01 -2.41
CA LYS A 29 -11.86 -17.40 -2.10
C LYS A 29 -10.65 -18.23 -1.69
N ARG A 30 -9.51 -18.10 -2.40
CA ARG A 30 -8.26 -18.81 -2.06
C ARG A 30 -7.73 -18.41 -0.69
N ASP A 31 -7.83 -17.14 -0.36
CA ASP A 31 -7.30 -16.57 0.89
C ASP A 31 -8.29 -16.66 2.05
N GLY A 32 -9.45 -17.30 1.86
CA GLY A 32 -10.49 -17.45 2.89
C GLY A 32 -11.22 -16.15 3.23
N ILE A 33 -11.15 -15.13 2.36
CA ILE A 33 -11.82 -13.84 2.54
C ILE A 33 -13.29 -13.98 2.13
N GLY A 34 -14.17 -13.89 3.12
CA GLY A 34 -15.62 -13.86 2.89
C GLY A 34 -16.07 -12.54 2.26
N VAL A 35 -17.26 -12.53 1.66
CA VAL A 35 -17.93 -11.30 1.18
C VAL A 35 -19.34 -11.29 1.77
N ASP A 36 -19.55 -10.42 2.74
CA ASP A 36 -20.73 -10.40 3.59
C ASP A 36 -21.49 -9.08 3.49
N TRP A 37 -22.79 -9.11 3.77
CA TRP A 37 -23.56 -7.90 4.01
C TRP A 37 -23.18 -7.29 5.37
N GLY A 38 -22.95 -5.99 5.40
CA GLY A 38 -22.90 -5.17 6.62
C GLY A 38 -24.26 -4.59 6.97
N SER A 39 -24.30 -3.76 8.00
CA SER A 39 -25.52 -3.00 8.33
C SER A 39 -25.81 -1.95 7.26
N ALA A 40 -27.10 -1.68 7.02
CA ALA A 40 -27.53 -0.59 6.15
C ALA A 40 -26.95 0.76 6.60
N GLY A 41 -26.19 1.42 5.71
CA GLY A 41 -25.52 2.69 6.00
C GLY A 41 -24.20 2.56 6.76
N GLY A 42 -23.76 1.34 7.08
CA GLY A 42 -22.49 1.07 7.75
C GLY A 42 -21.25 1.20 6.87
N GLY A 43 -21.45 1.47 5.56
CA GLY A 43 -20.37 1.57 4.58
C GLY A 43 -19.86 0.22 4.08
N THR A 44 -18.85 0.29 3.23
CA THR A 44 -18.12 -0.85 2.68
C THR A 44 -16.69 -0.79 3.18
N TYR A 45 -16.11 -1.93 3.55
CA TYR A 45 -14.70 -2.03 3.95
C TYR A 45 -14.19 -3.47 3.90
N LEU A 46 -12.87 -3.63 3.78
CA LEU A 46 -12.15 -4.87 4.05
C LEU A 46 -11.75 -4.95 5.53
N ASP A 47 -12.15 -6.02 6.23
CA ASP A 47 -11.56 -6.46 7.49
C ASP A 47 -10.35 -7.37 7.15
N PRO A 48 -9.10 -6.89 7.35
CA PRO A 48 -7.91 -7.57 6.85
C PRO A 48 -7.83 -9.03 7.28
N GLY A 49 -7.65 -9.93 6.32
CA GLY A 49 -7.51 -11.37 6.56
C GLY A 49 -8.79 -12.10 6.97
N LYS A 50 -9.96 -11.42 6.94
CA LYS A 50 -11.23 -12.03 7.34
C LYS A 50 -12.31 -11.94 6.27
N LYS A 51 -12.73 -10.72 5.92
CA LYS A 51 -13.89 -10.52 5.04
C LYS A 51 -13.95 -9.13 4.44
N VAL A 52 -14.59 -9.04 3.28
CA VAL A 52 -15.14 -7.79 2.74
C VAL A 52 -16.57 -7.64 3.23
N VAL A 53 -16.89 -6.45 3.74
CA VAL A 53 -18.23 -6.06 4.15
C VAL A 53 -18.80 -5.10 3.12
N ILE A 54 -19.97 -5.40 2.56
CA ILE A 54 -20.70 -4.55 1.63
C ILE A 54 -21.92 -3.95 2.33
N ASP A 55 -22.12 -2.64 2.23
CA ASP A 55 -23.31 -1.96 2.75
C ASP A 55 -24.60 -2.60 2.20
N GLN A 56 -25.49 -3.04 3.10
CA GLN A 56 -26.77 -3.65 2.75
C GLN A 56 -27.65 -2.76 1.84
N ASN A 57 -27.49 -1.44 1.90
CA ASN A 57 -28.18 -0.51 0.99
C ASN A 57 -27.75 -0.65 -0.48
N ALA A 58 -26.75 -1.47 -0.78
CA ALA A 58 -26.33 -1.84 -2.13
C ALA A 58 -27.07 -3.06 -2.69
N ALA A 59 -27.88 -3.78 -1.90
CA ALA A 59 -28.65 -4.92 -2.39
C ALA A 59 -29.55 -4.51 -3.59
N GLY A 60 -29.51 -5.32 -4.65
CA GLY A 60 -30.17 -5.06 -5.93
C GLY A 60 -29.52 -3.98 -6.80
N LYS A 61 -28.40 -3.39 -6.37
CA LYS A 61 -27.67 -2.33 -7.11
C LYS A 61 -26.31 -2.88 -7.55
N GLY A 62 -26.33 -3.71 -8.58
CA GLY A 62 -25.16 -4.45 -9.07
C GLY A 62 -23.94 -3.55 -9.28
N GLU A 63 -24.12 -2.39 -9.88
CA GLU A 63 -23.09 -1.40 -10.16
C GLU A 63 -22.42 -0.90 -8.88
N ARG A 64 -23.21 -0.62 -7.84
CA ARG A 64 -22.70 -0.19 -6.53
C ARG A 64 -21.89 -1.30 -5.85
N ILE A 65 -22.36 -2.55 -5.96
CA ILE A 65 -21.66 -3.72 -5.39
C ILE A 65 -20.35 -3.97 -6.15
N ALA A 66 -20.38 -3.96 -7.49
CA ALA A 66 -19.20 -4.17 -8.32
C ALA A 66 -18.12 -3.10 -8.09
N ARG A 67 -18.52 -1.82 -8.05
CA ARG A 67 -17.61 -0.71 -7.70
C ARG A 67 -16.95 -0.93 -6.34
N SER A 68 -17.75 -1.27 -5.33
CA SER A 68 -17.27 -1.57 -3.98
C SER A 68 -16.27 -2.73 -3.97
N LEU A 69 -16.64 -3.88 -4.54
CA LEU A 69 -15.77 -5.07 -4.59
C LEU A 69 -14.48 -4.81 -5.35
N SER A 70 -14.54 -4.08 -6.46
CA SER A 70 -13.35 -3.75 -7.26
C SER A 70 -12.34 -2.90 -6.49
N HIS A 71 -12.82 -2.03 -5.59
CA HIS A 71 -11.98 -1.24 -4.69
C HIS A 71 -11.31 -2.14 -3.64
N GLU A 72 -12.09 -2.98 -2.95
CA GLU A 72 -11.54 -3.89 -1.92
C GLU A 72 -10.57 -4.93 -2.50
N ILE A 73 -10.78 -5.38 -3.74
CA ILE A 73 -9.83 -6.25 -4.46
C ILE A 73 -8.48 -5.55 -4.62
N GLY A 74 -8.47 -4.25 -4.92
CA GLY A 74 -7.22 -3.52 -5.06
C GLY A 74 -6.51 -3.29 -3.72
N HIS A 75 -7.24 -3.10 -2.61
CA HIS A 75 -6.65 -3.11 -1.27
C HIS A 75 -6.00 -4.45 -0.94
N HIS A 76 -6.71 -5.55 -1.17
CA HIS A 76 -6.19 -6.89 -0.88
C HIS A 76 -5.00 -7.27 -1.76
N GLY A 77 -5.01 -6.85 -3.03
CA GLY A 77 -3.89 -7.06 -3.96
C GLY A 77 -2.69 -6.14 -3.71
N PHE A 78 -2.77 -5.16 -2.81
CA PHE A 78 -1.68 -4.26 -2.50
C PHE A 78 -0.71 -4.90 -1.49
N ALA A 79 0.47 -5.31 -1.97
CA ALA A 79 1.45 -6.08 -1.21
C ALA A 79 2.68 -5.28 -0.76
N GLU A 80 2.69 -3.95 -0.92
CA GLU A 80 3.83 -3.15 -0.46
C GLU A 80 3.90 -3.15 1.07
N PRO A 81 5.05 -3.47 1.67
CA PRO A 81 5.21 -3.45 3.11
C PRO A 81 5.02 -2.02 3.62
N LYS A 82 4.39 -1.89 4.79
CA LYS A 82 4.23 -0.59 5.44
C LYS A 82 5.58 0.02 5.75
N ASP A 83 5.76 1.26 5.30
CA ASP A 83 7.00 1.99 5.53
C ASP A 83 6.90 2.80 6.83
N TYR A 84 7.55 2.29 7.87
CA TYR A 84 7.65 2.96 9.16
C TYR A 84 8.99 3.70 9.30
N SER A 85 9.61 4.22 8.25
CA SER A 85 10.87 4.98 8.39
C SER A 85 10.64 6.42 8.86
N SER A 86 9.54 7.04 8.42
CA SER A 86 9.12 8.40 8.79
C SER A 86 7.61 8.56 8.63
N LYS A 87 7.05 9.65 9.17
CA LYS A 87 5.64 10.01 8.98
C LYS A 87 5.27 10.09 7.50
N GLN A 88 6.09 10.78 6.70
CA GLN A 88 5.82 10.94 5.27
C GLN A 88 5.86 9.61 4.52
N ALA A 89 6.82 8.75 4.84
CA ALA A 89 6.94 7.44 4.20
C ALA A 89 5.73 6.54 4.52
N TYR A 90 5.28 6.55 5.78
CA TYR A 90 4.07 5.84 6.19
C TYR A 90 2.83 6.37 5.48
N VAL A 91 2.63 7.69 5.47
CA VAL A 91 1.49 8.32 4.80
C VAL A 91 1.51 8.00 3.30
N ASN A 92 2.67 8.09 2.64
CA ASN A 92 2.81 7.75 1.23
C ASN A 92 2.44 6.28 0.96
N ASN A 93 2.92 5.34 1.79
CA ASN A 93 2.57 3.93 1.64
C ASN A 93 1.07 3.68 1.81
N MET A 94 0.42 4.30 2.81
CA MET A 94 -1.03 4.17 3.01
C MET A 94 -1.81 4.75 1.83
N LEU A 95 -1.42 5.93 1.32
CA LEU A 95 -2.03 6.54 0.15
C LEU A 95 -1.85 5.71 -1.13
N ARG A 96 -0.73 4.98 -1.26
CA ARG A 96 -0.53 4.03 -2.36
C ARG A 96 -1.47 2.82 -2.26
N GLY A 97 -1.87 2.42 -1.05
CA GLY A 97 -2.93 1.43 -0.84
C GLY A 97 -4.30 1.89 -1.37
N GLU A 98 -4.69 3.13 -1.07
CA GLU A 98 -5.90 3.77 -1.63
C GLU A 98 -5.81 3.90 -3.16
N ALA A 99 -4.63 4.23 -3.66
CA ALA A 99 -4.38 4.30 -5.10
C ALA A 99 -4.52 2.94 -5.79
N ALA A 100 -4.06 1.85 -5.17
CA ALA A 100 -4.20 0.51 -5.70
C ALA A 100 -5.66 0.06 -5.76
N ALA A 101 -6.45 0.37 -4.72
CA ALA A 101 -7.89 0.15 -4.67
C ALA A 101 -8.62 0.93 -5.79
N THR A 102 -8.26 2.20 -5.96
CA THR A 102 -8.83 3.08 -6.99
C THR A 102 -8.49 2.62 -8.40
N LEU A 103 -7.23 2.23 -8.63
CA LEU A 103 -6.78 1.72 -9.92
C LEU A 103 -7.48 0.40 -10.27
N SER A 104 -7.66 -0.50 -9.30
CA SER A 104 -8.42 -1.74 -9.47
C SER A 104 -9.88 -1.45 -9.88
N ASN A 105 -10.53 -0.49 -9.22
CA ASN A 105 -11.88 -0.07 -9.60
C ASN A 105 -11.94 0.49 -11.03
N ALA A 106 -10.98 1.34 -11.43
CA ALA A 106 -10.93 1.89 -12.78
C ALA A 106 -10.76 0.80 -13.85
N LEU A 107 -9.91 -0.21 -13.58
CA LEU A 107 -9.70 -1.36 -14.47
C LEU A 107 -10.99 -2.19 -14.65
N VAL A 108 -11.65 -2.56 -13.55
CA VAL A 108 -12.91 -3.32 -13.60
C VAL A 108 -13.99 -2.52 -14.35
N ARG A 109 -14.10 -1.22 -14.09
CA ARG A 109 -15.04 -0.35 -14.82
C ARG A 109 -14.76 -0.36 -16.32
N ARG A 110 -13.49 -0.22 -16.73
CA ARG A 110 -13.09 -0.24 -18.16
C ARG A 110 -13.45 -1.57 -18.82
N GLU A 111 -13.20 -2.69 -18.16
CA GLU A 111 -13.55 -4.03 -18.68
C GLU A 111 -15.06 -4.18 -18.89
N ILE A 112 -15.87 -3.76 -17.91
CA ILE A 112 -17.34 -3.82 -18.00
C ILE A 112 -17.84 -2.95 -19.17
N LEU A 113 -17.32 -1.73 -19.31
CA LEU A 113 -17.67 -0.83 -20.42
C LEU A 113 -17.29 -1.41 -21.79
N ASN A 114 -16.11 -2.03 -21.90
CA ASN A 114 -15.66 -2.68 -23.14
C ASN A 114 -16.58 -3.85 -23.55
N HIS A 115 -17.26 -4.48 -22.59
CA HIS A 115 -18.28 -5.51 -22.82
C HIS A 115 -19.70 -4.93 -22.93
N GLN A 116 -19.84 -3.62 -23.19
CA GLN A 116 -21.13 -2.93 -23.32
C GLN A 116 -22.00 -3.00 -22.06
N GLY A 117 -21.37 -3.26 -20.90
CA GLY A 117 -22.03 -3.22 -19.60
C GLY A 117 -22.25 -1.79 -19.10
N PRO A 118 -22.98 -1.62 -17.99
CA PRO A 118 -23.24 -0.30 -17.42
C PRO A 118 -21.97 0.31 -16.81
N ASP A 119 -21.96 1.63 -16.71
CA ASP A 119 -20.91 2.33 -15.98
C ASP A 119 -21.08 2.14 -14.47
N ILE A 120 -20.14 1.44 -13.84
CA ILE A 120 -20.13 1.22 -12.38
C ILE A 120 -19.55 2.41 -11.60
N GLY A 121 -18.93 3.37 -12.28
CA GLY A 121 -18.24 4.53 -11.71
C GLY A 121 -16.92 4.19 -11.00
N ILE A 122 -16.19 5.23 -10.61
CA ILE A 122 -15.00 5.13 -9.74
C ILE A 122 -15.35 5.80 -8.40
N SER A 123 -15.02 5.15 -7.28
CA SER A 123 -15.19 5.73 -5.95
C SER A 123 -14.34 7.00 -5.79
N GLY A 124 -14.95 8.07 -5.29
CA GLY A 124 -14.30 9.36 -5.11
C GLY A 124 -15.31 10.50 -5.09
N SER A 125 -14.85 11.69 -4.73
CA SER A 125 -15.68 12.89 -4.59
C SER A 125 -15.37 13.95 -5.66
N GLY A 126 -16.38 14.73 -6.05
CA GLY A 126 -16.20 15.84 -7.00
C GLY A 126 -15.68 15.38 -8.37
N THR A 127 -14.60 16.01 -8.85
CA THR A 127 -13.98 15.72 -10.15
C THR A 127 -12.89 14.64 -10.10
N ARG A 128 -12.68 14.03 -8.93
CA ARG A 128 -11.61 13.03 -8.74
C ARG A 128 -11.82 11.74 -9.54
N PRO A 129 -13.04 11.18 -9.66
CA PRO A 129 -13.25 10.02 -10.52
C PRO A 129 -12.72 10.20 -11.95
N GLN A 130 -12.87 11.38 -12.55
CA GLN A 130 -12.35 11.69 -13.88
C GLN A 130 -10.82 11.77 -13.91
N GLN A 131 -10.20 12.29 -12.84
CA GLN A 131 -8.73 12.33 -12.71
C GLN A 131 -8.15 10.92 -12.55
N TYR A 132 -8.79 10.07 -11.74
CA TYR A 132 -8.39 8.67 -11.57
C TYR A 132 -8.53 7.89 -12.87
N GLU A 133 -9.63 8.09 -13.61
CA GLU A 133 -9.84 7.48 -14.91
C GLU A 133 -8.72 7.86 -15.89
N ALA A 134 -8.39 9.15 -15.99
CA ALA A 134 -7.34 9.62 -16.89
C ALA A 134 -5.97 8.99 -16.59
N ILE A 135 -5.62 8.84 -15.30
CA ILE A 135 -4.36 8.20 -14.88
C ILE A 135 -4.41 6.69 -15.17
N ALA A 136 -5.54 6.03 -14.89
CA ALA A 136 -5.71 4.61 -15.19
C ALA A 136 -5.60 4.34 -16.69
N ASP A 137 -6.16 5.21 -17.54
CA ASP A 137 -6.08 5.08 -18.99
C ASP A 137 -4.64 5.20 -19.52
N GLN A 138 -3.84 6.11 -18.97
CA GLN A 138 -2.42 6.20 -19.27
C GLN A 138 -1.68 4.92 -18.88
N GLN A 139 -2.04 4.31 -17.75
CA GLN A 139 -1.45 3.05 -17.30
C GLN A 139 -1.84 1.88 -18.20
N ILE A 140 -3.13 1.77 -18.55
CA ILE A 140 -3.68 0.69 -19.39
C ILE A 140 -3.09 0.73 -20.79
N SER A 141 -2.90 1.93 -21.34
CA SER A 141 -2.30 2.13 -22.66
C SER A 141 -0.76 2.02 -22.65
N GLY A 142 -0.15 1.81 -21.49
CA GLY A 142 1.30 1.64 -21.36
C GLY A 142 2.12 2.93 -21.37
N HIS A 143 1.48 4.11 -21.37
CA HIS A 143 2.17 5.39 -21.31
C HIS A 143 2.88 5.62 -19.97
N ILE A 144 2.32 5.07 -18.88
CA ILE A 144 2.94 5.10 -17.55
C ILE A 144 2.97 3.69 -16.95
N THR A 145 3.94 3.44 -16.09
CA THR A 145 4.01 2.19 -15.32
C THR A 145 2.91 2.15 -14.26
N ARG A 146 2.60 0.95 -13.76
CA ARG A 146 1.71 0.79 -12.59
C ARG A 146 2.22 1.60 -11.40
N ASP A 147 3.51 1.57 -11.12
CA ASP A 147 4.11 2.32 -10.01
C ASP A 147 3.89 3.83 -10.13
N ALA A 148 4.08 4.36 -11.34
CA ALA A 148 3.83 5.77 -11.64
C ALA A 148 2.33 6.12 -11.48
N ALA A 149 1.43 5.24 -11.93
CA ALA A 149 -0.01 5.43 -11.75
C ALA A 149 -0.40 5.47 -10.26
N LEU A 150 0.14 4.56 -9.45
CA LEU A 150 -0.08 4.54 -7.99
C LEU A 150 0.40 5.85 -7.34
N ASN A 151 1.58 6.34 -7.72
CA ASN A 151 2.10 7.63 -7.23
C ASN A 151 1.20 8.80 -7.62
N GLN A 152 0.75 8.87 -8.87
CA GLN A 152 -0.11 9.96 -9.35
C GLN A 152 -1.48 9.94 -8.69
N ILE A 153 -2.13 8.77 -8.60
CA ILE A 153 -3.42 8.63 -7.92
C ILE A 153 -3.26 8.99 -6.45
N ALA A 154 -2.20 8.53 -5.76
CA ALA A 154 -1.95 8.87 -4.36
C ALA A 154 -1.85 10.39 -4.14
N GLN A 155 -1.24 11.15 -5.07
CA GLN A 155 -1.17 12.61 -4.96
C GLN A 155 -2.53 13.30 -5.10
N VAL A 156 -3.43 12.76 -5.92
CA VAL A 156 -4.81 13.26 -6.00
C VAL A 156 -5.59 12.87 -4.74
N PHE A 157 -5.47 11.60 -4.34
CA PHE A 157 -6.24 10.98 -3.27
C PHE A 157 -5.94 11.59 -1.90
N LYS A 158 -4.71 12.06 -1.66
CA LYS A 158 -4.30 12.62 -0.36
C LYS A 158 -5.18 13.78 0.12
N THR A 159 -5.87 14.47 -0.79
CA THR A 159 -6.77 15.60 -0.52
C THR A 159 -8.25 15.20 -0.38
N GLU A 160 -8.60 13.94 -0.64
CA GLU A 160 -9.93 13.38 -0.36
C GLU A 160 -10.21 13.41 1.14
N GLN A 161 -11.49 13.35 1.51
CA GLN A 161 -11.93 13.28 2.92
C GLN A 161 -12.47 11.87 3.22
N PRO A 162 -11.95 11.17 4.24
CA PRO A 162 -12.51 9.89 4.65
C PRO A 162 -13.88 10.10 5.31
N SER A 163 -14.82 9.19 5.08
CA SER A 163 -16.17 9.29 5.65
C SER A 163 -16.19 9.25 7.18
N VAL A 164 -15.20 8.60 7.80
CA VAL A 164 -15.05 8.50 9.26
C VAL A 164 -14.41 9.73 9.91
N ALA A 165 -13.80 10.61 9.11
CA ALA A 165 -13.18 11.85 9.59
C ALA A 165 -13.31 12.95 8.53
N PRO A 166 -14.53 13.44 8.25
CA PRO A 166 -14.80 14.35 7.14
C PRO A 166 -14.15 15.73 7.28
N SER A 167 -13.68 16.10 8.47
CA SER A 167 -12.94 17.35 8.71
C SER A 167 -11.46 17.27 8.32
N LYS A 168 -10.96 16.12 7.89
CA LYS A 168 -9.56 15.87 7.58
C LYS A 168 -9.39 15.41 6.14
N THR A 169 -8.24 15.69 5.56
CA THR A 169 -7.80 15.00 4.35
C THR A 169 -7.24 13.60 4.69
N TYR A 170 -7.13 12.70 3.71
CA TYR A 170 -6.47 11.42 3.94
C TYR A 170 -5.00 11.55 4.38
N GLU A 171 -4.29 12.56 3.87
CA GLU A 171 -2.92 12.89 4.32
C GLU A 171 -2.88 13.18 5.83
N GLN A 172 -3.80 14.02 6.31
CA GLN A 172 -3.94 14.34 7.73
C GLN A 172 -4.41 13.12 8.53
N TYR A 173 -5.38 12.37 8.03
CA TYR A 173 -5.93 11.19 8.70
C TYR A 173 -4.85 10.14 8.98
N TYR A 174 -4.06 9.76 7.97
CA TYR A 174 -2.95 8.81 8.17
C TYR A 174 -1.80 9.41 8.97
N GLY A 175 -1.53 10.70 8.80
CA GLY A 175 -0.53 11.41 9.58
C GLY A 175 -0.85 11.40 11.08
N ASP A 176 -2.10 11.64 11.45
CA ASP A 176 -2.55 11.61 12.84
C ASP A 176 -2.52 10.20 13.42
N TYR A 177 -2.85 9.18 12.60
CA TYR A 177 -2.72 7.79 13.01
C TYR A 177 -1.26 7.44 13.32
N TYR A 178 -0.32 7.91 12.48
CA TYR A 178 1.10 7.73 12.70
C TYR A 178 1.56 8.31 14.04
N ASP A 179 1.23 9.58 14.30
CA ASP A 179 1.62 10.26 15.54
C ASP A 179 1.00 9.59 16.77
N LYS A 180 -0.27 9.19 16.67
CA LYS A 180 -1.02 8.62 17.81
C LYS A 180 -0.64 7.17 18.12
N HIS A 181 -0.32 6.36 17.12
CA HIS A 181 -0.18 4.91 17.28
C HIS A 181 1.20 4.37 16.93
N ILE A 182 1.83 4.90 15.88
CA ILE A 182 3.11 4.39 15.38
C ILE A 182 4.28 4.96 16.18
N VAL A 183 4.29 6.26 16.47
CA VAL A 183 5.37 6.88 17.27
C VAL A 183 5.49 6.24 18.66
N PRO A 184 4.40 6.08 19.45
CA PRO A 184 4.50 5.41 20.74
C PRO A 184 4.97 3.96 20.63
N TRP A 185 4.57 3.24 19.58
CA TRP A 185 5.02 1.87 19.33
C TRP A 185 6.52 1.82 19.03
N LYS A 186 7.02 2.71 18.17
CA LYS A 186 8.45 2.82 17.84
C LYS A 186 9.33 3.13 19.04
N LEU A 187 8.89 4.06 19.89
CA LEU A 187 9.58 4.41 21.13
C LEU A 187 9.67 3.20 22.08
N LYS A 188 8.61 2.40 22.21
CA LYS A 188 8.64 1.15 22.98
C LYS A 188 9.60 0.10 22.40
N GLN A 189 9.83 0.13 21.08
CA GLN A 189 10.76 -0.76 20.38
C GLN A 189 12.21 -0.24 20.37
N GLY A 190 12.50 0.88 21.05
CA GLY A 190 13.85 1.48 21.07
C GLY A 190 14.28 2.07 19.72
N ARG A 191 13.33 2.37 18.83
CA ARG A 191 13.59 2.95 17.50
C ARG A 191 13.15 4.43 17.47
N PRO A 192 14.01 5.40 17.82
CA PRO A 192 13.65 6.82 17.74
C PRO A 192 13.43 7.24 16.29
N GLU A 193 12.58 8.25 16.07
CA GLU A 193 12.45 8.89 14.75
C GLU A 193 13.80 9.49 14.33
N PRO A 194 14.12 9.51 13.01
CA PRO A 194 15.16 10.42 12.51
C PRO A 194 14.71 11.83 12.88
N GLY A 195 15.47 12.49 13.76
CA GLY A 195 15.06 13.76 14.35
C GLY A 195 14.65 14.78 13.31
N THR A 196 13.42 15.30 13.43
CA THR A 196 13.02 16.55 12.81
C THR A 196 13.97 17.62 13.33
N VAL A 197 14.92 18.07 12.51
CA VAL A 197 15.70 19.28 12.80
C VAL A 197 14.73 20.44 12.62
N GLY A 198 13.94 20.69 13.68
CA GLY A 198 13.15 21.89 13.83
C GLY A 198 14.06 23.02 14.30
N ASP A 199 13.95 24.15 13.62
CA ASP A 199 14.61 25.43 13.89
C ASP A 199 14.89 25.67 15.38
N ILE A 200 16.17 25.63 15.75
CA ILE A 200 16.64 26.36 16.92
C ILE A 200 16.82 27.80 16.45
N THR A 201 15.79 28.60 16.76
CA THR A 201 15.83 30.05 16.68
C THR A 201 17.10 30.58 17.34
N THR A 202 17.96 31.21 16.55
CA THR A 202 18.97 32.15 17.03
C THR A 202 18.28 33.20 17.89
N SER A 203 18.64 33.28 19.18
CA SER A 203 19.22 34.47 19.83
C SER A 203 19.14 34.34 21.35
N ASP A 204 20.13 33.69 21.94
CA ASP A 204 20.62 34.07 23.27
C ASP A 204 22.14 33.87 23.29
N VAL A 205 22.83 34.92 22.82
CA VAL A 205 24.26 35.07 22.96
C VAL A 205 24.55 35.55 24.39
N LYS A 206 25.21 34.71 25.20
CA LYS A 206 26.13 35.23 26.21
C LYS A 206 27.35 34.32 26.42
N GLN A 207 28.45 34.80 25.84
CA GLN A 207 29.87 34.51 26.01
C GLN A 207 30.30 33.68 27.23
N GLY A 208 31.24 32.76 26.97
CA GLY A 208 32.30 32.41 27.92
C GLY A 208 33.07 31.14 27.59
N GLY A 209 34.32 31.28 27.10
CA GLY A 209 35.36 30.26 27.31
C GLY A 209 35.88 29.54 26.06
N LEU A 210 37.07 29.96 25.61
CA LEU A 210 37.96 29.20 24.72
C LEU A 210 38.44 27.91 25.43
N GLY A 211 38.28 26.76 24.79
CA GLY A 211 38.81 25.46 25.20
C GLY A 211 38.74 24.46 24.03
N PRO A 212 39.73 23.56 23.86
CA PRO A 212 40.09 22.99 22.58
C PRO A 212 39.10 21.93 22.07
N GLU A 213 39.06 21.81 20.75
CA GLU A 213 38.30 20.83 19.98
C GLU A 213 38.35 19.43 20.62
N SER A 214 37.18 18.94 20.99
CA SER A 214 36.95 17.53 21.29
C SER A 214 35.79 17.09 20.41
N HIS A 215 36.11 16.53 19.24
CA HIS A 215 35.14 15.83 18.42
C HIS A 215 34.53 14.68 19.25
N PRO A 216 33.21 14.65 19.52
CA PRO A 216 32.58 13.42 19.95
C PRO A 216 32.45 12.52 18.71
N ALA A 217 33.09 11.35 18.82
CA ALA A 217 33.13 10.30 17.81
C ALA A 217 31.73 9.97 17.27
N SER A 218 31.66 9.83 15.94
CA SER A 218 30.51 9.30 15.21
C SER A 218 30.05 7.97 15.81
N PRO A 219 28.74 7.70 15.94
CA PRO A 219 28.26 6.37 16.30
C PRO A 219 28.66 5.41 15.18
N LYS A 220 29.37 4.33 15.56
CA LYS A 220 29.79 3.25 14.66
C LYS A 220 28.58 2.76 13.86
N THR A 221 28.63 2.93 12.55
CA THR A 221 27.66 2.37 11.61
C THR A 221 27.60 0.86 11.85
N ALA A 222 26.44 0.34 12.22
CA ALA A 222 26.25 -1.10 12.31
C ALA A 222 26.53 -1.71 10.93
N LEU A 223 27.40 -2.71 10.88
CA LEU A 223 27.75 -3.41 9.64
C LEU A 223 26.49 -4.01 9.02
N LEU A 224 26.33 -3.88 7.71
CA LEU A 224 25.24 -4.53 6.97
C LEU A 224 25.62 -5.98 6.66
N PRO A 225 24.64 -6.90 6.51
CA PRO A 225 24.92 -8.27 6.06
C PRO A 225 25.71 -8.37 4.74
N SER A 226 25.61 -7.36 3.88
CA SER A 226 26.40 -7.27 2.65
C SER A 226 27.88 -6.92 2.85
N GLN A 227 28.29 -6.54 4.07
CA GLN A 227 29.64 -6.11 4.39
C GLN A 227 30.45 -7.23 5.07
N PRO A 228 31.71 -7.45 4.66
CA PRO A 228 32.60 -8.37 5.33
C PRO A 228 32.72 -8.04 6.82
N GLY A 229 32.54 -9.03 7.68
CA GLY A 229 32.57 -8.87 9.14
C GLY A 229 31.20 -8.82 9.83
N HIS A 230 30.09 -8.81 9.08
CA HIS A 230 28.77 -9.08 9.66
C HIS A 230 28.59 -10.57 9.94
N THR A 231 27.92 -10.92 11.05
CA THR A 231 27.65 -12.33 11.43
C THR A 231 26.93 -13.09 10.32
N ASP A 232 25.99 -12.42 9.66
CA ASP A 232 25.18 -13.02 8.60
C ASP A 232 25.81 -12.88 7.21
N HIS A 233 27.06 -12.43 7.10
CA HIS A 233 27.71 -12.18 5.81
C HIS A 233 27.84 -13.45 4.96
N ALA A 234 28.16 -14.59 5.60
CA ALA A 234 28.28 -15.86 4.90
C ALA A 234 26.94 -16.30 4.29
N LEU A 235 25.86 -16.27 5.08
CA LEU A 235 24.52 -16.60 4.61
C LEU A 235 24.02 -15.62 3.56
N TYR A 236 24.31 -14.32 3.72
CA TYR A 236 24.01 -13.31 2.71
C TYR A 236 24.68 -13.60 1.37
N GLN A 237 25.97 -13.98 1.36
CA GLN A 237 26.69 -14.32 0.13
C GLN A 237 26.15 -15.60 -0.52
N GLN A 238 25.76 -16.61 0.26
CA GLN A 238 25.16 -17.83 -0.26
C GLN A 238 23.82 -17.55 -0.97
N ILE A 239 22.95 -16.76 -0.34
CA ILE A 239 21.66 -16.37 -0.93
C ILE A 239 21.87 -15.49 -2.15
N LYS A 240 22.80 -14.52 -2.09
CA LYS A 240 23.17 -13.67 -3.22
C LYS A 240 23.64 -14.50 -4.42
N GLY A 241 24.46 -15.52 -4.20
CA GLY A 241 24.92 -16.44 -5.24
C GLY A 241 23.76 -17.15 -5.94
N GLY A 242 22.80 -17.68 -5.17
CA GLY A 242 21.61 -18.34 -5.71
C GLY A 242 20.72 -17.40 -6.53
N VAL A 243 20.47 -16.18 -6.04
CA VAL A 243 19.68 -15.17 -6.75
C VAL A 243 20.37 -14.74 -8.04
N THR A 244 21.69 -14.51 -8.01
CA THR A 244 22.48 -14.15 -9.20
C THR A 244 22.45 -15.25 -10.26
N GLN A 245 22.54 -16.52 -9.84
CA GLN A 245 22.46 -17.65 -10.75
C GLN A 245 21.07 -17.78 -11.39
N LEU A 246 20.01 -17.55 -10.62
CA LEU A 246 18.64 -17.54 -11.12
C LEU A 246 18.42 -16.39 -12.11
N ASP A 247 18.91 -15.20 -11.81
CA ASP A 247 18.85 -14.05 -12.71
C ASP A 247 19.53 -14.37 -14.05
N ALA A 248 20.75 -14.94 -14.01
CA ALA A 248 21.47 -15.35 -15.21
C ALA A 248 20.72 -16.41 -16.04
N GLN A 249 20.04 -17.38 -15.39
CA GLN A 249 19.20 -18.36 -16.09
C GLN A 249 18.04 -17.71 -16.86
N HIS A 250 17.58 -16.56 -16.41
CA HIS A 250 16.51 -15.79 -17.03
C HIS A 250 17.00 -14.61 -17.88
N GLY A 251 18.30 -14.54 -18.17
CA GLY A 251 18.89 -13.47 -18.98
C GLY A 251 18.81 -12.08 -18.33
N LYS A 252 18.67 -12.04 -16.99
CA LYS A 252 18.62 -10.82 -16.19
C LYS A 252 19.97 -10.62 -15.50
N GLU A 253 20.46 -9.38 -15.52
CA GLU A 253 21.66 -8.97 -14.77
C GLU A 253 21.30 -8.60 -13.33
N TRP A 254 22.28 -8.69 -12.43
CA TRP A 254 22.10 -8.29 -11.03
C TRP A 254 21.70 -6.82 -10.93
N ASP A 255 20.60 -6.56 -10.25
CA ASP A 255 20.00 -5.23 -10.11
C ASP A 255 19.41 -4.97 -8.70
N GLY A 256 18.76 -3.82 -8.53
CA GLY A 256 18.13 -3.48 -7.25
C GLY A 256 17.01 -4.43 -6.81
N ALA A 257 16.33 -5.11 -7.74
CA ALA A 257 15.34 -6.12 -7.39
C ALA A 257 16.00 -7.39 -6.85
N SER A 258 17.13 -7.78 -7.45
CA SER A 258 17.99 -8.90 -7.04
C SER A 258 18.55 -8.67 -5.63
N GLN A 259 18.97 -7.44 -5.34
CA GLN A 259 19.42 -7.01 -4.02
C GLN A 259 18.30 -7.09 -2.96
N ARG A 260 17.07 -6.65 -3.30
CA ARG A 260 15.92 -6.73 -2.39
C ARG A 260 15.50 -8.18 -2.15
N MET A 261 15.45 -9.01 -3.19
CA MET A 261 15.14 -10.43 -3.07
C MET A 261 16.15 -11.15 -2.18
N THR A 262 17.44 -10.86 -2.34
CA THR A 262 18.50 -11.39 -1.47
C THR A 262 18.31 -10.96 -0.01
N ALA A 263 17.93 -9.71 0.24
CA ALA A 263 17.66 -9.22 1.59
C ALA A 263 16.40 -9.88 2.23
N SER A 264 15.34 -10.08 1.45
CA SER A 264 14.12 -10.76 1.90
C SER A 264 14.35 -12.24 2.19
N LEU A 265 15.10 -12.94 1.33
CA LEU A 265 15.46 -14.34 1.53
C LEU A 265 16.39 -14.51 2.74
N LEU A 266 17.30 -13.56 2.99
CA LEU A 266 18.12 -13.56 4.21
C LEU A 266 17.26 -13.41 5.46
N ALA A 267 16.28 -12.50 5.45
CA ALA A 267 15.38 -12.32 6.58
C ALA A 267 14.58 -13.60 6.85
N LEU A 268 14.01 -14.22 5.80
CA LEU A 268 13.27 -15.47 5.90
C LEU A 268 14.15 -16.65 6.38
N ALA A 269 15.37 -16.78 5.86
CA ALA A 269 16.28 -17.84 6.27
C ALA A 269 16.58 -17.76 7.78
N LYS A 270 16.74 -16.54 8.31
CA LYS A 270 16.95 -16.32 9.74
C LYS A 270 15.70 -16.60 10.58
N GLU A 271 14.51 -16.31 10.06
CA GLU A 271 13.24 -16.66 10.73
C GLU A 271 13.06 -18.18 10.84
N GLU A 272 13.54 -18.93 9.85
CA GLU A 272 13.57 -20.41 9.84
C GLU A 272 14.77 -21.00 10.60
N GLY A 273 15.57 -20.16 11.28
CA GLY A 273 16.69 -20.60 12.13
C GLY A 273 17.98 -20.96 11.38
N LEU A 274 18.10 -20.60 10.10
CA LEU A 274 19.34 -20.76 9.33
C LEU A 274 20.32 -19.62 9.65
N SER A 275 21.60 -19.97 9.84
CA SER A 275 22.69 -19.05 10.20
C SER A 275 23.93 -19.30 9.36
#